data_AF-A0ABD7F123-F1
#
_entry.id   AF-A0ABD7F123-F1
#
_cell.length_a   1.000
_cell.length_b   1.000
_cell.length_c   1.000
_cell.angle_alpha   90.00
_cell.angle_beta   90.00
_cell.angle_gamma   90.00
#
_symmetry.space_group_name_H-M   'P 1'
#
loop_
_entity.id
_entity.type
_entity.pdbx_description
1 polymer ?
#
loop_
_entity_poly.entity_id
_entity_poly.type
_entity_poly.pdbx_seq_one_letter_code
_entity_poly.pdbx_strand_id
1 'polypeptide(L)'
;MPLQSNVDLALLYHDKAILAFRMRELSTVNYVKIPFKRNRVSAFLYNIKNNNFTEIPVILSDSEDGDEKTDLLMGDQVTYDAKKGQYAYLANVKTYTDGKVSPFKAVFNINLKCISLTLGCETIGVLKATKSN
;
A
#
# COMPACT_ATOMS: atom_id res chain seq x y z
N MET A 1 2.83 -29.13 -8.82
CA MET A 1 2.06 -27.90 -8.60
C MET A 1 2.99 -26.85 -8.00
N PRO A 2 3.04 -25.61 -8.50
CA PRO A 2 4.05 -24.65 -8.09
C PRO A 2 3.54 -23.65 -7.02
N LEU A 3 4.46 -23.23 -6.15
CA LEU A 3 4.36 -21.98 -5.40
C LEU A 3 4.51 -20.84 -6.42
N GLN A 4 3.59 -19.88 -6.43
CA GLN A 4 3.67 -18.72 -7.32
C GLN A 4 3.65 -17.44 -6.50
N SER A 5 4.55 -16.52 -6.85
CA SER A 5 4.58 -15.18 -6.29
C SER A 5 4.85 -14.18 -7.40
N ASN A 6 4.15 -13.06 -7.37
CA ASN A 6 4.33 -11.93 -8.27
C ASN A 6 4.44 -10.65 -7.42
N VAL A 7 5.46 -9.86 -7.71
CA VAL A 7 5.64 -8.53 -7.12
C VAL A 7 5.60 -7.49 -8.23
N ASP A 8 4.66 -6.56 -8.12
CA ASP A 8 4.50 -5.41 -9.02
C ASP A 8 4.86 -4.12 -8.27
N LEU A 9 5.61 -3.25 -8.92
CA LEU A 9 5.94 -1.92 -8.40
C LEU A 9 5.48 -0.85 -9.38
N ALA A 10 4.89 0.22 -8.85
CA ALA A 10 4.46 1.36 -9.64
C ALA A 10 4.90 2.66 -8.99
N LEU A 11 5.51 3.55 -9.78
CA LEU A 11 5.78 4.92 -9.35
C LEU A 11 4.47 5.72 -9.34
N LEU A 12 4.13 6.31 -8.20
CA LEU A 12 2.90 7.08 -8.03
C LEU A 12 3.15 8.60 -8.05
N TYR A 13 4.30 9.03 -7.54
CA TYR A 13 4.66 10.43 -7.45
C TYR A 13 6.16 10.59 -7.27
N HIS A 14 6.71 11.69 -7.79
CA HIS A 14 8.10 12.06 -7.58
C HIS A 14 8.28 13.57 -7.67
N ASP A 15 8.89 14.16 -6.65
CA ASP A 15 9.40 15.53 -6.65
C ASP A 15 10.84 15.57 -6.07
N LYS A 16 11.36 16.78 -5.82
CA LYS A 16 12.73 16.97 -5.31
C LYS A 16 12.96 16.48 -3.88
N ALA A 17 11.91 16.19 -3.12
CA ALA A 17 11.95 15.81 -1.71
C ALA A 17 11.37 14.42 -1.46
N ILE A 18 10.28 14.06 -2.16
CA ILE A 18 9.51 12.84 -1.96
C ILE A 18 9.48 11.99 -3.22
N LEU A 19 9.74 10.70 -3.04
CA LEU A 19 9.42 9.63 -3.98
C LEU A 19 8.27 8.81 -3.39
N ALA A 20 7.20 8.58 -4.14
CA ALA A 20 6.13 7.68 -3.71
C ALA A 20 5.88 6.58 -4.72
N PHE A 21 5.76 5.36 -4.24
CA PHE A 21 5.54 4.18 -5.06
C PHE A 21 4.64 3.18 -4.35
N ARG A 22 3.98 2.32 -5.13
CA ARG A 22 3.23 1.17 -4.66
C ARG A 22 4.06 -0.08 -4.84
N MET A 23 3.95 -1.01 -3.91
CA MET A 23 4.30 -2.42 -4.08
C MET A 23 3.04 -3.28 -3.90
N ARG A 24 2.81 -4.19 -4.85
CA ARG A 24 1.75 -5.20 -4.79
C ARG A 24 2.39 -6.57 -4.81
N GLU A 25 2.14 -7.36 -3.79
CA GLU A 25 2.60 -8.74 -3.65
C GLU A 25 1.39 -9.67 -3.74
N LEU A 26 1.38 -10.50 -4.78
CA LEU A 26 0.38 -11.55 -4.96
C LEU A 26 1.05 -12.90 -4.78
N SER A 27 0.60 -13.68 -3.81
CA SER A 27 1.13 -15.02 -3.54
C SER A 27 0.03 -16.06 -3.60
N THR A 28 0.34 -17.20 -4.20
CA THR A 28 -0.60 -18.32 -4.39
C THR A 28 0.09 -19.64 -4.02
N VAL A 29 -0.53 -20.40 -3.11
CA VAL A 29 -0.09 -21.70 -2.61
C VAL A 29 -1.10 -22.76 -3.03
N ASN A 30 -0.78 -23.50 -4.09
CA ASN A 30 -1.66 -24.51 -4.69
C ASN A 30 -1.20 -25.95 -4.40
N TYR A 31 -0.63 -26.21 -3.22
CA TYR A 31 -0.19 -27.56 -2.80
C TYR A 31 -1.25 -28.32 -1.99
N VAL A 32 -2.33 -27.65 -1.65
CA VAL A 32 -3.37 -28.12 -0.74
C VAL A 32 -4.70 -28.26 -1.49
N LYS A 33 -5.65 -28.99 -0.91
CA LYS A 33 -6.96 -29.26 -1.53
C LYS A 33 -7.72 -27.98 -1.92
N ILE A 34 -7.51 -26.91 -1.16
CA ILE A 34 -8.06 -25.58 -1.41
C ILE A 34 -6.88 -24.61 -1.56
N PRO A 35 -6.64 -24.05 -2.75
CA PRO A 35 -5.67 -22.98 -3.00
C PRO A 35 -5.74 -21.85 -1.97
N PHE A 36 -4.59 -21.46 -1.42
CA PHE A 36 -4.47 -20.26 -0.60
C PHE A 36 -3.89 -19.12 -1.43
N LYS A 37 -4.51 -17.94 -1.38
CA LYS A 37 -4.03 -16.74 -2.06
C LYS A 37 -3.98 -15.57 -1.09
N ARG A 38 -2.92 -14.77 -1.21
CA ARG A 38 -2.72 -13.53 -0.45
C ARG A 38 -2.43 -12.40 -1.41
N ASN A 39 -3.17 -11.30 -1.28
CA ASN A 39 -2.88 -10.04 -1.95
C ASN A 39 -2.51 -9.00 -0.89
N ARG A 40 -1.26 -8.55 -0.92
CA ARG A 40 -0.76 -7.44 -0.09
C ARG A 40 -0.47 -6.25 -0.99
N VAL A 41 -1.00 -5.09 -0.61
CA VAL A 41 -0.70 -3.83 -1.28
C VAL A 41 -0.25 -2.81 -0.24
N SER A 42 0.95 -2.28 -0.43
CA SER A 42 1.49 -1.19 0.36
C SER A 42 1.87 -0.03 -0.55
N ALA A 43 1.60 1.19 -0.12
CA ALA A 43 2.15 2.40 -0.72
C ALA A 43 3.23 2.97 0.21
N PHE A 44 4.26 3.56 -0.38
CA PHE A 44 5.38 4.13 0.35
C PHE A 44 5.52 5.59 -0.02
N LEU A 45 5.74 6.45 0.97
CA LEU A 45 6.27 7.79 0.76
C LEU A 45 7.68 7.81 1.34
N TYR A 46 8.65 8.13 0.50
CA TYR A 46 10.07 8.15 0.83
C TYR A 46 10.60 9.57 0.74
N ASN A 47 11.17 10.07 1.84
CA ASN A 47 11.86 11.35 1.87
C ASN A 47 13.32 11.15 1.47
N ILE A 48 13.65 11.61 0.26
CA ILE A 48 14.96 11.46 -0.36
C ILE A 48 16.05 12.18 0.46
N LYS A 49 15.71 13.34 1.05
CA LYS A 49 16.67 14.17 1.79
C LYS A 49 16.98 13.61 3.18
N ASN A 50 15.95 13.14 3.87
CA ASN A 50 16.06 12.67 5.25
C ASN A 50 16.31 11.16 5.35
N ASN A 51 16.30 10.46 4.21
CA ASN A 51 16.50 9.03 4.11
C ASN A 51 15.57 8.24 5.05
N ASN A 52 14.30 8.65 5.07
CA ASN A 52 13.25 8.04 5.87
C ASN A 52 11.99 7.86 5.04
N PHE A 53 11.10 7.00 5.48
CA PHE A 53 9.89 6.68 4.74
C PHE A 53 8.75 6.33 5.68
N THR A 54 7.55 6.27 5.14
CA THR A 54 6.39 5.69 5.82
C THR A 54 5.74 4.67 4.88
N GLU A 55 5.36 3.52 5.42
CA GLU A 55 4.59 2.50 4.73
C GLU A 55 3.10 2.71 5.05
N ILE A 56 2.28 2.70 4.01
CA ILE A 56 0.83 2.76 4.07
C ILE A 56 0.30 1.38 3.70
N PRO A 57 -0.14 0.56 4.68
CA PRO A 57 -0.78 -0.71 4.38
C PRO A 57 -2.18 -0.43 3.79
N VAL A 58 -2.38 -0.79 2.53
CA VAL A 58 -3.62 -0.50 1.79
C VAL A 58 -4.52 -1.73 1.73
N ILE A 59 -3.94 -2.88 1.40
CA ILE A 59 -4.65 -4.17 1.36
C ILE A 59 -3.80 -5.21 2.08
N LEU A 60 -4.43 -5.95 2.98
CA LEU A 60 -3.97 -7.23 3.49
C LEU A 60 -5.15 -8.19 3.42
N SER A 61 -5.25 -8.93 2.32
CA SER A 61 -6.40 -9.79 2.05
C SER A 61 -5.93 -11.21 1.75
N ASP A 62 -6.39 -12.13 2.57
CA ASP A 62 -6.22 -13.56 2.40
C ASP A 62 -7.51 -14.16 1.84
N SER A 63 -7.37 -15.18 0.99
CA SER A 63 -8.50 -15.96 0.50
C SER A 63 -9.17 -16.72 1.64
N GLU A 64 -10.50 -16.68 1.70
CA GLU A 64 -11.30 -17.48 2.63
C GLU A 64 -12.02 -18.63 1.90
N ASP A 65 -12.17 -19.77 2.58
CA ASP A 65 -13.04 -20.90 2.25
C ASP A 65 -13.29 -21.19 0.75
N GLY A 66 -12.27 -21.71 0.06
CA GLY A 66 -12.47 -22.32 -1.27
C GLY A 66 -12.42 -21.36 -2.44
N ASP A 67 -12.46 -20.05 -2.20
CA ASP A 67 -12.49 -19.03 -3.25
C ASP A 67 -11.12 -18.33 -3.33
N GLU A 68 -10.42 -18.41 -4.47
CA GLU A 68 -9.12 -17.76 -4.73
C GLU A 68 -9.24 -16.22 -4.88
N LYS A 69 -10.22 -15.61 -4.23
CA LYS A 69 -10.52 -14.19 -4.30
C LYS A 69 -9.91 -13.46 -3.12
N THR A 70 -9.47 -12.25 -3.41
CA THR A 70 -8.88 -11.32 -2.47
C THR A 70 -9.35 -9.93 -2.87
N ASP A 71 -9.27 -8.97 -1.96
CA ASP A 71 -9.55 -7.57 -2.27
C ASP A 71 -8.65 -7.07 -3.41
N LEU A 72 -9.17 -6.13 -4.19
CA LEU A 72 -8.51 -5.61 -5.39
C LEU A 72 -8.30 -4.10 -5.28
N LEU A 73 -7.08 -3.67 -5.62
CA LEU A 73 -6.79 -2.26 -5.83
C LEU A 73 -7.28 -1.85 -7.24
N MET A 74 -8.27 -0.96 -7.28
CA MET A 74 -8.93 -0.47 -8.50
C MET A 74 -8.26 0.78 -9.10
N GLY A 75 -7.21 1.27 -8.46
CA GLY A 75 -6.46 2.46 -8.85
C GLY A 75 -6.04 3.26 -7.63
N ASP A 76 -4.92 3.97 -7.77
CA ASP A 76 -4.32 4.77 -6.73
C ASP A 76 -3.46 5.89 -7.31
N GLN A 77 -3.21 6.90 -6.48
CA GLN A 77 -2.36 8.03 -6.80
C GLN A 77 -1.86 8.70 -5.52
N VAL A 78 -0.78 9.47 -5.68
CA VAL A 78 -0.30 10.40 -4.66
C VAL A 78 -0.35 11.82 -5.21
N THR A 79 -0.85 12.75 -4.41
CA THR A 79 -0.90 14.18 -4.73
C THR A 79 -0.24 15.00 -3.63
N TYR A 80 0.20 16.21 -3.97
CA TYR A 80 0.78 17.17 -3.04
C TYR A 80 -0.02 18.48 -3.04
N ASP A 81 -0.49 18.90 -1.87
CA ASP A 81 -1.11 20.20 -1.63
C ASP A 81 -0.06 21.17 -1.07
N ALA A 82 0.47 22.03 -1.94
CA ALA A 82 1.48 23.01 -1.58
C ALA A 82 0.97 24.08 -0.60
N LYS A 83 -0.34 24.36 -0.56
CA LYS A 83 -0.91 25.34 0.38
C LYS A 83 -0.94 24.80 1.80
N LYS A 84 -1.15 23.49 1.94
CA LYS A 84 -1.20 22.80 3.25
C LYS A 84 0.13 22.17 3.65
N GLY A 85 1.07 22.00 2.70
CA GLY A 85 2.30 21.24 2.92
C GLY A 85 1.99 19.77 3.23
N GLN A 86 1.07 19.18 2.48
CA GLN A 86 0.55 17.83 2.75
C GLN A 86 0.62 16.95 1.51
N TYR A 87 0.99 15.69 1.72
CA TYR A 87 0.89 14.63 0.73
C TYR A 87 -0.37 13.82 1.01
N ALA A 88 -1.13 13.48 -0.02
CA ALA A 88 -2.30 12.62 0.08
C ALA A 88 -2.14 11.40 -0.82
N TYR A 89 -2.25 10.21 -0.23
CA TYR A 89 -2.46 8.96 -0.97
C TYR A 89 -3.95 8.69 -1.07
N LEU A 90 -4.43 8.41 -2.27
CA LEU A 90 -5.83 8.13 -2.58
C LEU A 90 -5.88 6.82 -3.36
N ALA A 91 -6.76 5.92 -2.94
CA ALA A 91 -6.98 4.66 -3.62
C ALA A 91 -8.44 4.23 -3.56
N ASN A 92 -8.83 3.34 -4.46
CA ASN A 92 -10.12 2.64 -4.43
C ASN A 92 -9.87 1.15 -4.23
N VAL A 93 -10.44 0.58 -3.17
CA VAL A 93 -10.34 -0.85 -2.86
C VAL A 93 -11.69 -1.50 -3.10
N LYS A 94 -11.71 -2.54 -3.93
CA LYS A 94 -12.87 -3.39 -4.13
C LYS A 94 -12.78 -4.58 -3.18
N THR A 95 -13.70 -4.65 -2.23
CA THR A 95 -13.81 -5.78 -1.31
C THR A 95 -14.35 -7.00 -2.05
N TYR A 96 -13.74 -8.17 -1.86
CA TYR A 96 -14.14 -9.34 -2.62
C TYR A 96 -15.47 -9.97 -2.17
N THR A 97 -15.79 -9.86 -0.88
CA THR A 97 -16.97 -10.50 -0.26
C THR A 97 -18.29 -9.89 -0.72
N ASP A 98 -18.37 -8.56 -0.80
CA ASP A 98 -19.57 -7.82 -1.19
C ASP A 98 -19.42 -7.10 -2.54
N GLY A 99 -18.23 -7.12 -3.15
CA GLY A 99 -17.92 -6.43 -4.40
C GLY A 99 -17.89 -4.91 -4.30
N LYS A 100 -18.04 -4.33 -3.10
CA LYS A 100 -18.14 -2.88 -2.89
C LYS A 100 -16.80 -2.21 -3.09
N VAL A 101 -16.81 -1.08 -3.79
CA VAL A 101 -15.63 -0.21 -3.93
C VAL A 101 -15.68 0.87 -2.88
N SER A 102 -14.68 0.90 -2.00
CA SER A 102 -14.56 1.89 -0.93
C SER A 102 -13.32 2.76 -1.13
N PRO A 103 -13.41 4.08 -0.88
CA PRO A 103 -12.27 4.96 -0.96
C PRO A 103 -11.34 4.72 0.24
N PHE A 104 -10.04 4.67 -0.04
CA PHE A 104 -8.98 4.63 0.93
C PHE A 104 -8.16 5.91 0.81
N LYS A 105 -7.90 6.58 1.92
CA LYS A 105 -7.19 7.86 1.95
C LYS A 105 -6.21 7.91 3.11
N ALA A 106 -5.02 8.40 2.80
CA ALA A 106 -3.99 8.72 3.78
C ALA A 106 -3.48 10.13 3.54
N VAL A 107 -3.23 10.90 4.59
CA VAL A 107 -2.70 12.26 4.53
C VAL A 107 -1.51 12.37 5.46
N PHE A 108 -0.42 12.92 4.94
CA PHE A 108 0.86 13.09 5.64
C PHE A 108 1.34 14.53 5.54
N ASN A 109 2.05 15.03 6.54
CA ASN A 109 2.78 16.29 6.41
C ASN A 109 4.12 16.09 5.65
N ILE A 110 4.83 17.19 5.40
CA ILE A 110 6.16 17.17 4.77
C ILE A 110 7.21 16.29 5.45
N ASN A 111 7.02 15.97 6.74
CA ASN A 111 7.91 15.11 7.52
C ASN A 111 7.44 13.65 7.53
N LEU A 112 6.49 13.30 6.66
CA LEU A 112 5.89 11.97 6.54
C LEU A 112 5.15 11.49 7.79
N LYS A 113 4.79 12.40 8.71
CA LYS A 113 3.94 12.03 9.85
C LYS A 113 2.49 11.95 9.39
N CYS A 114 1.83 10.86 9.75
CA CYS A 114 0.41 10.62 9.46
C CYS A 114 -0.45 11.69 10.15
N ILE A 115 -1.31 12.34 9.38
CA ILE A 115 -2.33 13.28 9.86
C ILE A 115 -3.68 12.57 9.93
N SER A 116 -4.02 11.80 8.89
CA SER A 116 -5.21 10.98 8.85
C SER A 116 -5.03 9.78 7.93
N LEU A 117 -5.64 8.65 8.28
CA LEU A 117 -5.68 7.43 7.48
C LEU A 117 -7.04 6.76 7.67
N THR A 118 -7.59 6.18 6.60
CA THR A 118 -8.86 5.42 6.67
C THR A 118 -8.87 4.37 7.78
N LEU A 119 -7.74 3.70 8.01
CA LEU A 119 -7.56 2.67 9.04
C LEU A 119 -6.99 3.18 10.37
N GLY A 120 -6.88 4.50 10.54
CA GLY A 120 -6.23 5.12 11.71
C GLY A 120 -4.71 5.24 11.55
N CYS A 121 -4.10 6.20 12.26
CA CYS A 121 -2.66 6.50 12.16
C CYS A 121 -1.81 5.78 13.21
N GLU A 122 -2.43 5.02 14.12
CA GLU A 122 -1.80 4.48 15.34
C GLU A 122 -0.61 3.56 15.03
N THR A 123 -0.67 2.85 13.90
CA THR A 123 0.35 1.89 13.46
C THR A 123 1.29 2.46 12.39
N ILE A 124 1.10 3.72 11.99
CA ILE A 124 1.85 4.36 10.90
C ILE A 124 2.99 5.20 11.46
N GLY A 125 4.21 4.70 11.29
CA GLY A 125 5.43 5.35 11.73
C GLY A 125 6.27 5.93 10.59
N VAL A 126 7.17 6.84 10.94
CA VAL A 126 8.29 7.24 10.08
C VAL A 126 9.47 6.32 10.41
N LEU A 127 9.91 5.54 9.43
CA LEU A 127 11.00 4.59 9.52
C LEU A 127 12.26 5.16 8.86
N LYS A 128 13.42 4.89 9.43
CA LYS A 128 14.71 5.25 8.80
C LYS A 128 15.09 4.19 7.77
N ALA A 129 15.53 4.60 6.59
CA ALA A 129 16.23 3.70 5.68
C ALA A 129 17.69 3.61 6.12
N THR A 130 18.07 2.50 6.75
CA THR A 130 19.48 2.25 7.09
C THR A 130 20.17 1.56 5.93
N LYS A 131 21.39 1.97 5.60
CA LYS A 131 22.23 1.18 4.69
C LYS A 131 22.48 -0.17 5.33
N SER A 132 22.34 -1.25 4.55
CA SER A 132 22.89 -2.54 4.92
C SER A 132 24.39 -2.49 4.66
N ASN A 133 25.20 -2.91 5.66
CA ASN A 133 26.64 -3.08 5.52
C ASN A 133 26.96 -4.37 4.77
#